data_AF-A0AA87NQY5-F1
#
_entry.id   AF-A0AA87NQY5-F1
#
_cell.length_a   1.000
_cell.length_b   1.000
_cell.length_c   1.000
_cell.angle_alpha   90.00
_cell.angle_beta   90.00
_cell.angle_gamma   90.00
#
_symmetry.space_group_name_H-M   'P 1'
#
loop_
_entity.id
_entity.type
_entity.pdbx_description
1 polymer ?
#
loop_
_entity_poly.entity_id
_entity_poly.type
_entity_poly.pdbx_seq_one_letter_code
_entity_poly.pdbx_strand_id
1 'polypeptide(L)'
;MIALIIGAAMILFTVFAALPPETAGFGLGWGKDILLFLRGGLPIFTAFVGLIAVFIGIADIKDKQDARKEEAAMKAGENKNE
;
A
#
# COMPACT_ATOMS: atom_id res chain seq x y z
N MET A 1 4.08 -27.43 6.58
CA MET A 1 4.40 -27.87 5.20
C MET A 1 3.26 -27.59 4.21
N ILE A 2 2.00 -27.87 4.58
CA ILE A 2 0.83 -27.66 3.71
C ILE A 2 0.73 -26.23 3.14
N ALA A 3 0.91 -25.19 3.97
CA ALA A 3 0.84 -23.79 3.49
C ALA A 3 1.89 -23.46 2.41
N LEU A 4 3.10 -24.02 2.54
CA LEU A 4 4.18 -23.82 1.57
C LEU A 4 3.84 -24.50 0.23
N ILE A 5 3.26 -25.69 0.29
CA ILE A 5 2.78 -26.43 -0.90
C ILE A 5 1.65 -25.66 -1.60
N ILE A 6 0.68 -25.16 -0.84
CA ILE A 6 -0.44 -24.37 -1.39
C ILE A 6 0.09 -23.09 -2.05
N GLY A 7 0.98 -22.37 -1.38
CA GLY A 7 1.61 -21.17 -1.94
C GLY A 7 2.37 -21.45 -3.23
N ALA A 8 3.18 -22.51 -3.26
CA ALA A 8 3.88 -22.92 -4.47
C ALA A 8 2.92 -23.30 -5.61
N ALA A 9 1.84 -24.03 -5.31
CA ALA A 9 0.83 -24.39 -6.30
C ALA A 9 0.13 -23.16 -6.89
N MET A 10 -0.20 -22.15 -6.07
CA MET A 10 -0.80 -20.90 -6.55
C MET A 10 0.16 -20.10 -7.45
N ILE A 11 1.45 -20.06 -7.12
CA ILE A 11 2.47 -19.40 -7.94
C ILE A 11 2.61 -20.12 -9.29
N LEU A 12 2.74 -21.45 -9.29
CA LEU A 12 2.82 -22.24 -10.52
C LEU A 12 1.58 -22.06 -11.40
N PHE A 13 0.39 -22.06 -10.80
CA PHE A 13 -0.86 -21.77 -11.51
C PHE A 13 -0.85 -20.36 -12.12
N THR A 14 -0.35 -19.36 -11.39
CA THR A 14 -0.24 -17.98 -11.91
C THR A 14 0.68 -17.92 -13.12
N VAL A 15 1.82 -18.60 -13.09
CA VAL A 15 2.75 -18.70 -14.23
C VAL A 15 2.08 -19.41 -15.41
N PHE A 16 1.40 -20.53 -15.16
CA PHE A 16 0.67 -21.27 -16.18
C PHE A 16 -0.48 -20.46 -16.81
N ALA A 17 -1.21 -19.69 -16.01
CA ALA A 17 -2.30 -18.84 -16.47
C ALA A 17 -1.77 -17.68 -17.33
N ALA A 18 -0.62 -17.11 -16.99
CA ALA A 18 -0.01 -16.01 -17.72
C ALA A 18 0.62 -16.43 -19.06
N LEU A 19 1.10 -17.67 -19.19
CA LEU A 19 1.79 -18.15 -20.38
C LEU A 19 0.85 -18.27 -21.60
N PRO A 20 1.22 -17.69 -22.76
CA PRO A 20 0.47 -17.85 -24.00
C PRO A 20 0.66 -19.24 -24.61
N PRO A 21 -0.43 -19.97 -24.93
CA PRO A 21 -0.32 -21.28 -25.56
C PRO A 21 0.34 -21.20 -26.95
N GLU A 22 0.28 -20.05 -27.63
CA GLU A 22 0.88 -19.87 -28.96
C GLU A 22 2.41 -19.83 -28.92
N THR A 23 3.00 -19.33 -27.82
CA THR A 23 4.46 -19.19 -27.67
C THR A 23 5.08 -20.31 -26.85
N ALA A 24 4.34 -20.84 -25.87
CA ALA A 24 4.85 -21.83 -24.92
C ALA A 24 4.34 -23.26 -25.21
N GLY A 25 3.35 -23.42 -26.10
CA GLY A 25 2.72 -24.73 -26.39
C GLY A 25 1.75 -25.23 -25.31
N PHE A 26 1.62 -24.50 -24.20
CA PHE A 26 0.70 -24.76 -23.09
C PHE A 26 0.44 -23.46 -22.31
N GLY A 27 -0.63 -23.42 -21.51
CA GLY A 27 -1.02 -22.25 -20.72
C GLY A 27 -2.39 -21.69 -21.13
N LEU A 28 -2.90 -20.76 -20.33
CA LEU A 28 -4.23 -20.15 -20.57
C LEU A 28 -4.18 -18.86 -21.39
N GLY A 29 -3.00 -18.25 -21.54
CA GLY A 29 -2.81 -17.02 -22.31
C GLY A 29 -3.40 -15.76 -21.67
N TRP A 30 -3.76 -15.79 -20.38
CA TRP A 30 -4.39 -14.67 -19.67
C TRP A 30 -3.41 -13.57 -19.28
N GLY A 31 -2.15 -13.62 -19.73
CA GLY A 31 -1.15 -12.60 -19.39
C GLY A 31 -1.61 -11.17 -19.71
N LYS A 32 -2.31 -10.96 -20.82
CA LYS A 32 -2.86 -9.64 -21.19
C LYS A 32 -3.99 -9.20 -20.27
N ASP A 33 -4.89 -10.11 -19.90
CA ASP A 33 -6.00 -9.83 -18.99
C ASP A 33 -5.51 -9.54 -17.57
N ILE A 34 -4.49 -10.28 -17.10
CA ILE A 34 -3.81 -10.01 -15.83
C ILE A 34 -3.20 -8.60 -15.83
N LEU A 35 -2.50 -8.23 -16.91
CA LEU A 35 -1.93 -6.89 -17.04
C LEU A 35 -3.00 -5.81 -17.11
N LEU A 36 -4.12 -6.06 -17.80
CA LEU A 36 -5.24 -5.13 -17.89
C LEU A 36 -5.88 -4.91 -16.51
N PHE A 37 -6.13 -6.00 -15.78
CA PHE A 37 -6.64 -5.95 -14.40
C PHE A 37 -5.69 -5.19 -13.49
N LEU A 38 -4.39 -5.49 -13.56
CA LEU A 38 -3.39 -4.83 -12.71
C LEU A 38 -3.29 -3.33 -13.05
N ARG A 39 -3.30 -2.98 -14.34
CA ARG A 39 -3.28 -1.59 -14.82
C ARG A 39 -4.53 -0.82 -14.39
N GLY A 40 -5.69 -1.47 -14.33
CA GLY A 40 -6.94 -0.86 -13.84
C GLY A 40 -7.03 -0.80 -12.31
N GLY A 41 -6.59 -1.85 -11.62
CA GLY A 41 -6.72 -2.02 -10.18
C GLY A 41 -5.68 -1.26 -9.36
N LEU A 42 -4.43 -1.18 -9.82
CA LEU A 42 -3.36 -0.48 -9.10
C LEU A 42 -3.67 1.01 -8.87
N PRO A 43 -4.13 1.80 -9.86
CA PRO A 43 -4.50 3.18 -9.64
C PRO A 43 -5.61 3.36 -8.59
N ILE A 44 -6.61 2.47 -8.59
CA ILE A 44 -7.70 2.51 -7.61
C ILE A 44 -7.16 2.19 -6.21
N PHE A 45 -6.34 1.15 -6.09
CA PHE A 45 -5.72 0.77 -4.82
C PHE A 45 -4.79 1.87 -4.28
N THR A 46 -3.96 2.47 -5.14
CA THR A 46 -3.06 3.57 -4.76
C THR A 46 -3.82 4.83 -4.38
N ALA A 47 -4.92 5.16 -5.06
CA ALA A 47 -5.81 6.25 -4.67
C ALA A 47 -6.44 6.00 -3.29
N PHE A 48 -6.90 4.78 -3.02
CA PHE A 48 -7.48 4.41 -1.73
C PHE A 48 -6.45 4.50 -0.59
N VAL A 49 -5.26 3.92 -0.76
CA VAL A 49 -4.17 4.01 0.22
C VAL A 49 -3.71 5.46 0.39
N GLY A 50 -3.60 6.23 -0.70
CA GLY A 50 -3.23 7.64 -0.67
C GLY A 50 -4.24 8.49 0.10
N LEU A 51 -5.53 8.24 -0.08
CA LEU A 51 -6.59 8.92 0.68
C LEU A 51 -6.43 8.67 2.19
N ILE A 52 -6.20 7.41 2.60
CA ILE A 52 -5.94 7.05 4.00
C ILE A 52 -4.68 7.77 4.51
N ALA A 53 -3.60 7.78 3.72
CA ALA A 53 -2.35 8.44 4.09
C ALA A 53 -2.51 9.95 4.29
N VAL A 54 -3.33 10.62 3.47
CA VAL A 54 -3.64 12.05 3.64
C VAL A 54 -4.32 12.31 4.98
N PHE A 55 -5.32 11.51 5.37
CA PHE A 55 -6.00 11.67 6.65
C PHE A 55 -5.04 11.46 7.84
N ILE A 56 -4.19 10.43 7.78
CA ILE A 56 -3.17 10.18 8.81
C ILE A 56 -2.18 11.36 8.88
N GLY A 57 -1.72 11.85 7.73
CA GLY A 57 -0.76 12.96 7.66
C GLY A 57 -1.33 14.26 8.22
N ILE A 58 -2.59 14.59 7.95
CA ILE A 58 -3.25 15.78 8.51
C ILE A 58 -3.35 15.66 10.04
N ALA A 59 -3.74 14.48 10.55
CA ALA A 59 -3.83 14.24 11.99
C ALA A 59 -2.45 14.38 12.67
N ASP A 60 -1.42 13.76 12.11
CA ASP A 60 -0.03 13.84 12.61
C ASP A 60 0.52 15.28 12.60
N ILE A 61 0.23 16.06 11.55
CA ILE A 61 0.64 17.48 11.46
C ILE A 61 -0.05 18.34 12.52
N LYS A 62 -1.34 18.11 12.79
CA LYS A 62 -2.09 18.86 13.80
C LYS A 62 -1.58 18.52 15.21
N ASP A 63 -1.40 17.24 15.50
CA ASP A 63 -0.89 16.76 16.79
C ASP A 63 0.50 17.34 17.09
N LYS A 64 1.41 17.33 16.11
CA LYS A 64 2.74 17.96 16.22
C LYS A 64 2.68 19.47 16.43
N GLN A 65 1.73 20.17 15.81
CA GLN A 65 1.58 21.61 16.00
C GLN A 65 1.09 21.97 17.40
N ASP A 66 0.13 21.21 17.92
CA ASP A 66 -0.42 21.45 19.26
C ASP A 66 0.62 21.13 20.34
N ALA A 67 1.37 20.02 20.21
CA ALA A 67 2.49 19.71 21.10
C ALA A 67 3.56 20.82 21.14
N ARG A 68 3.95 21.37 19.98
CA ARG A 68 4.91 22.49 19.91
C ARG A 68 4.39 23.76 20.58
N LYS A 69 3.08 24.03 20.50
CA LYS A 69 2.47 25.20 21.16
C LYS A 69 2.45 25.03 22.68
N GLU A 70 2.11 23.84 23.17
CA GLU A 70 2.12 23.55 24.61
C GLU A 70 3.53 23.65 25.19
N GLU A 71 4.54 23.10 24.51
CA GLU A 71 5.94 23.26 24.91
C GLU A 71 6.39 24.73 24.95
N ALA A 72 5.99 25.54 23.97
CA ALA A 72 6.31 26.96 23.94
C ALA A 72 5.60 27.74 25.06
N ALA A 73 4.35 27.37 25.38
CA ALA A 73 3.58 27.98 26.47
C ALA A 73 4.17 27.67 27.85
N MET A 74 4.65 26.44 28.09
CA MET A 74 5.35 26.09 29.34
C MET A 74 6.63 26.90 29.50
N LYS A 75 7.48 26.96 28.47
CA LYS A 75 8.72 27.74 28.51
C LYS A 75 8.49 29.24 28.75
N ALA A 76 7.44 29.82 28.16
CA ALA A 76 7.09 31.22 28.36
C ALA A 76 6.46 31.50 29.74
N GLY A 77 5.82 30.50 30.36
CA GLY A 77 5.27 30.58 31.72
C GLY A 77 6.34 30.47 32.80
N GLU A 78 7.34 29.59 32.62
CA GLU A 78 8.49 29.48 33.54
C GLU A 78 9.30 30.79 33.58
N ASN A 79 9.58 31.40 32.42
CA ASN A 79 10.35 32.65 32.32
C ASN A 79 9.66 33.90 32.91
N LYS A 80 8.38 33.81 33.31
CA LYS A 80 7.64 34.91 33.94
C LYS A 80 7.58 34.80 35.48
N ASN A 81 8.02 33.69 36.04
CA ASN A 81 8.01 33.42 37.49
C ASN A 81 9.41 33.49 38.13
N GLU A 82 10.46 33.79 37.37
CA GLU A 82 11.77 34.28 37.86
C GLU A 82 11.84 35.82 37.81
#